data_AF-M9XGL0-F1
#
_entry.id   AF-M9XGL0-F1
#
_cell.length_a   1.000
_cell.length_b   1.000
_cell.length_c   1.000
_cell.angle_alpha   90.00
_cell.angle_beta   90.00
_cell.angle_gamma   90.00
#
_symmetry.space_group_name_H-M   'P 1'
#
loop_
_entity.id
_entity.type
_entity.pdbx_description
1 polymer ?
#
loop_
_entity_poly.entity_id
_entity_poly.type
_entity_poly.pdbx_seq_one_letter_code
_entity_poly.pdbx_strand_id
1 'polypeptide(L)'
;MLVVDVFFGSLVGALLSAGARGVWVAKSVRAARLLAEGGALLLGEQEGVPPEGFHGGLSLQALPGLQVEGKTCVLLAPPLAESLEQMPLETGLAYFRNAKAAVAQALERSIETVVAATQRRLEPSLANTVAAGFIAKRLHQALGKMGVLREGAHLATALLKSFPDPQESLFQSEMGRQLYLLGRSEELALASLVSVEGVVPRLKQVRVLEAKVYGLTKDRFGFCFQVG
;
A
#
# COMPACT_ATOMS: atom_id res chain seq x y z
N MET A 1 -0.16 -13.94 -4.57
CA MET A 1 0.60 -13.50 -3.39
C MET A 1 -0.05 -12.26 -2.78
N LEU A 2 0.27 -11.95 -1.53
CA LEU A 2 -0.05 -10.68 -0.89
C LEU A 2 1.23 -9.85 -0.72
N VAL A 3 1.16 -8.57 -1.09
CA VAL A 3 2.16 -7.56 -0.69
C VAL A 3 1.55 -6.68 0.40
N VAL A 4 2.34 -6.37 1.43
CA VAL A 4 1.87 -5.68 2.63
C VAL A 4 2.47 -4.29 2.70
N ASP A 5 1.62 -3.27 2.63
CA ASP A 5 2.01 -1.86 2.79
C ASP A 5 0.98 -1.15 3.66
N VAL A 6 1.38 -0.71 4.86
CA VAL A 6 0.43 -0.15 5.82
C VAL A 6 -0.04 1.25 5.43
N PHE A 7 0.85 2.11 4.95
CA PHE A 7 0.54 3.53 4.75
C PHE A 7 -0.10 3.78 3.38
N PHE A 8 0.65 3.51 2.31
CA PHE A 8 0.16 3.72 0.95
C PHE A 8 -0.85 2.66 0.55
N GLY A 9 -0.72 1.43 1.07
CA GLY A 9 -1.71 0.38 0.84
C GLY A 9 -3.08 0.73 1.43
N SER A 10 -3.11 1.32 2.64
CA SER A 10 -4.36 1.82 3.23
C SER A 10 -4.99 2.94 2.38
N LEU A 11 -4.19 3.84 1.81
CA LEU A 11 -4.71 4.89 0.92
C LEU A 11 -5.32 4.31 -0.37
N VAL A 12 -4.65 3.34 -1.00
CA VAL A 12 -5.20 2.61 -2.15
C VAL A 12 -6.53 1.93 -1.79
N GLY A 13 -6.55 1.26 -0.64
CA GLY A 13 -7.73 0.60 -0.08
C GLY A 13 -8.92 1.55 0.15
N ALA A 14 -8.66 2.66 0.82
CA ALA A 14 -9.66 3.67 1.12
C ALA A 14 -10.23 4.32 -0.15
N LEU A 15 -9.38 4.65 -1.13
CA LEU A 15 -9.83 5.19 -2.43
C LEU A 15 -10.73 4.23 -3.19
N LEU A 16 -10.36 2.95 -3.25
CA LEU A 16 -11.19 1.91 -3.89
C LEU A 16 -12.49 1.67 -3.13
N SER A 17 -12.44 1.68 -1.79
CA SER A 17 -13.63 1.54 -0.94
C SER A 17 -14.60 2.72 -1.11
N ALA A 18 -14.08 3.91 -1.40
CA ALA A 18 -14.85 5.10 -1.72
C ALA A 18 -15.34 5.15 -3.19
N GLY A 19 -15.18 4.07 -3.95
CA GLY A 19 -15.75 3.93 -5.29
C GLY A 19 -14.84 4.38 -6.42
N ALA A 20 -13.54 4.59 -6.20
CA ALA A 20 -12.61 4.82 -7.29
C ALA A 20 -12.62 3.63 -8.28
N ARG A 21 -12.64 3.93 -9.57
CA ARG A 21 -12.63 2.93 -10.66
C ARG A 21 -11.32 2.13 -10.72
N GLY A 22 -10.24 2.77 -10.31
CA GLY A 22 -8.90 2.21 -10.27
C GLY A 22 -7.94 3.22 -9.68
N VAL A 23 -6.87 2.72 -9.06
CA VAL A 23 -5.87 3.54 -8.38
C VAL A 23 -4.50 3.17 -8.93
N TRP A 24 -3.88 4.10 -9.64
CA TRP A 24 -2.51 3.98 -10.13
C TRP A 24 -1.53 4.40 -9.06
N VAL A 25 -0.43 3.66 -8.92
CA VAL A 25 0.70 4.02 -8.07
C VAL A 25 1.89 4.35 -8.96
N ALA A 26 2.52 5.50 -8.70
CA ALA A 26 3.62 6.05 -9.49
C ALA A 26 4.86 6.36 -8.63
N LYS A 27 6.04 6.12 -9.21
CA LYS A 27 7.34 6.32 -8.54
C LYS A 27 7.87 7.77 -8.59
N SER A 28 7.34 8.59 -9.48
CA SER A 28 7.82 9.97 -9.67
C SER A 28 6.69 10.90 -10.08
N VAL A 29 6.85 12.20 -9.78
CA VAL A 29 5.90 13.26 -10.19
C VAL A 29 5.62 13.19 -11.69
N ARG A 30 6.66 13.00 -12.50
CA ARG A 30 6.50 12.94 -13.96
C ARG A 30 5.67 11.72 -14.40
N ALA A 31 5.92 10.54 -13.84
CA ALA A 31 5.11 9.36 -14.13
C ALA A 31 3.66 9.54 -13.64
N ALA A 32 3.47 10.13 -12.47
CA ALA A 32 2.15 10.38 -11.90
C ALA A 32 1.32 11.34 -12.78
N ARG A 33 1.94 12.41 -13.30
CA ARG A 33 1.29 13.33 -14.24
C ARG A 33 0.89 12.65 -15.54
N LEU A 34 1.78 11.87 -16.15
CA LEU A 34 1.48 11.11 -17.38
C LEU A 34 0.33 10.11 -17.18
N LEU A 35 0.29 9.44 -16.03
CA LEU A 35 -0.81 8.52 -15.69
C LEU A 35 -2.14 9.24 -15.44
N ALA A 36 -2.09 10.52 -15.08
CA ALA A 36 -3.27 11.35 -14.87
C ALA A 36 -3.77 12.07 -16.14
N GLU A 37 -3.04 11.98 -17.26
CA GLU A 37 -3.52 12.45 -18.56
C GLU A 37 -4.85 11.76 -18.88
N GLY A 38 -5.92 12.54 -19.02
CA GLY A 38 -7.30 12.02 -19.09
C GLY A 38 -8.18 12.35 -17.87
N GLY A 39 -7.69 13.16 -16.93
CA GLY A 39 -8.49 13.74 -15.85
C GLY A 39 -8.56 12.90 -14.56
N ALA A 40 -7.56 12.05 -14.31
CA ALA A 40 -7.48 11.31 -13.06
C ALA A 40 -7.16 12.24 -11.88
N LEU A 41 -7.66 11.90 -10.69
CA LEU A 41 -7.32 12.61 -9.46
C LEU A 41 -5.87 12.30 -9.07
N LEU A 42 -5.03 13.33 -9.09
CA LEU A 42 -3.60 13.22 -8.80
C LEU A 42 -3.34 13.57 -7.32
N LEU A 43 -2.89 12.59 -6.54
CA LEU A 43 -2.66 12.66 -5.09
C LEU A 43 -1.21 12.31 -4.77
N GLY A 44 -0.60 12.98 -3.80
CA GLY A 44 0.83 12.84 -3.56
C GLY A 44 1.40 13.88 -2.62
N GLU A 45 2.57 13.60 -2.08
CA GLU A 45 3.30 14.53 -1.22
C GLU A 45 4.81 14.49 -1.53
N GLN A 46 5.46 15.65 -1.40
CA GLN A 46 6.90 15.81 -1.32
C GLN A 46 7.20 16.78 -0.17
N GLU A 47 8.07 16.39 0.75
CA GLU A 47 8.37 17.17 1.96
C GLU A 47 7.10 17.54 2.77
N GLY A 48 6.11 16.63 2.80
CA GLY A 48 4.88 16.78 3.58
C GLY A 48 3.79 17.65 2.93
N VAL A 49 4.00 18.16 1.71
CA VAL A 49 3.01 18.98 0.98
C VAL A 49 2.72 18.42 -0.42
N PRO A 50 1.50 18.62 -0.94
CA PRO A 50 1.19 18.22 -2.31
C PRO A 50 2.06 18.96 -3.34
N PRO A 51 2.66 18.26 -4.32
CA PRO A 51 3.36 18.92 -5.41
C PRO A 51 2.43 19.83 -6.22
N GLU A 52 2.99 20.86 -6.87
CA GLU A 52 2.21 21.79 -7.68
C GLU A 52 1.29 21.09 -8.70
N GLY A 53 0.01 21.46 -8.76
CA GLY A 53 -0.97 20.85 -9.67
C GLY A 53 -1.47 19.47 -9.25
N PHE A 54 -1.11 18.97 -8.06
CA PHE A 54 -1.79 17.84 -7.43
C PHE A 54 -3.10 18.32 -6.78
N HIS A 55 -4.09 17.44 -6.74
CA HIS A 55 -5.42 17.72 -6.20
C HIS A 55 -5.46 17.58 -4.66
N GLY A 56 -4.48 16.90 -4.06
CA GLY A 56 -4.43 16.69 -2.62
C GLY A 56 -3.23 15.87 -2.18
N GLY A 57 -3.06 15.80 -0.85
CA GLY A 57 -2.02 15.02 -0.20
C GLY A 57 -2.35 13.54 -0.04
N LEU A 58 -1.59 12.87 0.82
CA LEU A 58 -1.68 11.45 1.12
C LEU A 58 -2.14 11.26 2.57
N SER A 59 -3.41 11.57 2.84
CA SER A 59 -3.99 11.55 4.19
C SER A 59 -5.26 10.74 4.24
N LEU A 60 -5.29 9.68 5.06
CA LEU A 60 -6.49 8.90 5.33
C LEU A 60 -7.59 9.77 5.97
N GLN A 61 -7.20 10.76 6.78
CA GLN A 61 -8.13 11.70 7.39
C GLN A 61 -8.82 12.60 6.36
N ALA A 62 -8.07 13.07 5.35
CA ALA A 62 -8.60 14.00 4.34
C ALA A 62 -9.35 13.28 3.19
N LEU A 63 -9.11 11.98 2.98
CA LEU A 63 -9.72 11.21 1.88
C LEU A 63 -11.25 11.32 1.80
N PRO A 64 -12.03 11.25 2.89
CA PRO A 64 -13.50 11.38 2.82
C PRO A 64 -13.99 12.69 2.21
N GLY A 65 -13.18 13.75 2.20
CA GLY A 65 -13.51 15.03 1.57
C GLY A 65 -13.30 15.05 0.05
N LEU A 66 -12.70 14.02 -0.54
CA LEU A 66 -12.42 13.94 -1.97
C LEU A 66 -13.58 13.27 -2.73
N GLN A 67 -14.01 13.90 -3.82
CA GLN A 67 -14.99 13.29 -4.73
C GLN A 67 -14.31 12.25 -5.64
N VAL A 68 -14.17 11.01 -5.16
CA VAL A 68 -13.41 9.94 -5.85
C VAL A 68 -14.29 8.92 -6.59
N GLU A 69 -15.58 8.87 -6.29
CA GLU A 69 -16.51 7.89 -6.86
C GLU A 69 -16.51 7.90 -8.40
N GLY A 70 -16.33 6.73 -9.01
CA GLY A 70 -16.28 6.53 -10.46
C GLY A 70 -15.02 7.06 -11.15
N LYS A 71 -14.13 7.76 -10.44
CA LYS A 71 -12.90 8.36 -10.99
C LYS A 71 -11.72 7.40 -10.92
N THR A 72 -10.75 7.61 -11.81
CA THR A 72 -9.41 7.04 -11.67
C THR A 72 -8.59 7.95 -10.74
N CYS A 73 -7.82 7.37 -9.84
CA CYS A 73 -6.88 8.10 -8.99
C CYS A 73 -5.45 7.71 -9.33
N VAL A 74 -4.50 8.62 -9.10
CA VAL A 74 -3.07 8.39 -9.23
C VAL A 74 -2.39 8.85 -7.94
N LEU A 75 -1.72 7.93 -7.26
CA LEU A 75 -0.92 8.17 -6.06
C LEU A 75 0.56 8.27 -6.43
N LEU A 76 1.21 9.35 -6.04
CA LEU A 76 2.66 9.44 -5.96
C LEU A 76 3.14 8.75 -4.67
N ALA A 77 3.44 7.46 -4.76
CA ALA A 77 3.97 6.69 -3.63
C ALA A 77 5.22 5.90 -4.06
N PRO A 78 6.41 6.56 -4.08
CA PRO A 78 7.63 5.94 -4.57
C PRO A 78 8.04 4.63 -3.87
N PRO A 79 7.97 4.50 -2.54
CA PRO A 79 8.35 3.24 -1.88
C PRO A 79 7.46 2.06 -2.28
N LEU A 80 6.14 2.28 -2.36
CA LEU A 80 5.23 1.25 -2.82
C LEU A 80 5.48 0.91 -4.30
N ALA A 81 5.64 1.91 -5.17
CA ALA A 81 5.96 1.69 -6.58
C ALA A 81 7.26 0.89 -6.77
N GLU A 82 8.30 1.16 -5.97
CA GLU A 82 9.55 0.41 -5.95
C GLU A 82 9.34 -1.08 -5.61
N SER A 83 8.50 -1.36 -4.61
CA SER A 83 8.16 -2.75 -4.25
C SER A 83 7.41 -3.47 -5.37
N LEU A 84 6.53 -2.76 -6.08
CA LEU A 84 5.66 -3.34 -7.10
C LEU A 84 6.39 -3.69 -8.40
N GLU A 85 7.57 -3.10 -8.67
CA GLU A 85 8.41 -3.47 -9.81
C GLU A 85 8.79 -4.97 -9.83
N GLN A 86 8.74 -5.64 -8.67
CA GLN A 86 9.06 -7.06 -8.51
C GLN A 86 7.81 -7.96 -8.33
N MET A 87 6.61 -7.39 -8.36
CA MET A 87 5.38 -8.12 -8.06
C MET A 87 4.65 -8.55 -9.34
N PRO A 88 4.17 -9.79 -9.43
CA PRO A 88 3.36 -10.22 -10.56
C PRO A 88 1.97 -9.57 -10.52
N LEU A 89 1.31 -9.54 -11.68
CA LEU A 89 -0.12 -9.25 -11.75
C LEU A 89 -0.91 -10.18 -10.83
N GLU A 90 -2.10 -9.75 -10.45
CA GLU A 90 -2.97 -10.44 -9.50
C GLU A 90 -2.42 -10.52 -8.07
N THR A 91 -1.35 -9.79 -7.76
CA THR A 91 -0.91 -9.56 -6.38
C THR A 91 -1.97 -8.76 -5.61
N GLY A 92 -2.37 -9.28 -4.45
CA GLY A 92 -3.26 -8.58 -3.52
C GLY A 92 -2.50 -7.63 -2.60
N LEU A 93 -3.08 -6.49 -2.27
CA LEU A 93 -2.54 -5.52 -1.33
C LEU A 93 -3.20 -5.70 0.03
N ALA A 94 -2.39 -6.00 1.04
CA ALA A 94 -2.83 -6.24 2.41
C ALA A 94 -2.24 -5.20 3.37
N TYR A 95 -2.97 -4.90 4.43
CA TYR A 95 -2.59 -3.95 5.48
C TYR A 95 -3.46 -4.23 6.71
N PHE A 96 -3.24 -3.52 7.82
CA PHE A 96 -4.02 -3.76 9.04
C PHE A 96 -5.53 -3.56 8.80
N ARG A 97 -5.91 -2.48 8.11
CA ARG A 97 -7.32 -2.12 7.91
C ARG A 97 -8.14 -3.15 7.12
N ASN A 98 -7.53 -3.91 6.22
CA ASN A 98 -8.23 -4.97 5.46
C ASN A 98 -7.82 -6.40 5.85
N ALA A 99 -7.14 -6.60 6.99
CA ALA A 99 -6.51 -7.87 7.34
C ALA A 99 -7.42 -9.10 7.21
N LYS A 100 -8.65 -9.02 7.74
CA LYS A 100 -9.63 -10.11 7.65
C LYS A 100 -9.99 -10.45 6.20
N ALA A 101 -10.25 -9.44 5.37
CA ALA A 101 -10.58 -9.63 3.97
C ALA A 101 -9.38 -10.19 3.19
N ALA A 102 -8.16 -9.69 3.46
CA ALA A 102 -6.93 -10.17 2.84
C ALA A 102 -6.68 -11.66 3.17
N VAL A 103 -6.88 -12.07 4.42
CA VAL A 103 -6.74 -13.48 4.83
C VAL A 103 -7.82 -14.35 4.16
N ALA A 104 -9.08 -13.90 4.14
CA ALA A 104 -10.16 -14.63 3.49
C ALA A 104 -9.89 -14.84 1.99
N GLN A 105 -9.48 -13.77 1.29
CA GLN A 105 -9.10 -13.85 -0.13
C GLN A 105 -7.88 -14.76 -0.34
N ALA A 106 -6.91 -14.74 0.57
CA ALA A 106 -5.75 -15.62 0.48
C ALA A 106 -6.15 -17.10 0.59
N LEU A 107 -7.08 -17.44 1.48
CA LEU A 107 -7.61 -18.81 1.58
C LEU A 107 -8.37 -19.22 0.32
N GLU A 108 -9.30 -18.37 -0.14
CA GLU A 108 -10.13 -18.61 -1.32
C GLU A 108 -9.27 -18.87 -2.57
N ARG A 109 -8.16 -18.14 -2.72
CA ARG A 109 -7.29 -18.19 -3.89
C ARG A 109 -6.02 -19.01 -3.67
N SER A 110 -5.94 -19.77 -2.57
CA SER A 110 -4.78 -20.59 -2.20
C SER A 110 -3.45 -19.81 -2.25
N ILE A 111 -3.46 -18.56 -1.77
CA ILE A 111 -2.28 -17.71 -1.67
C ILE A 111 -1.53 -18.05 -0.38
N GLU A 112 -0.30 -18.52 -0.51
CA GLU A 112 0.54 -18.90 0.63
C GLU A 112 1.70 -17.93 0.89
N THR A 113 1.89 -16.94 0.01
CA THR A 113 3.01 -15.99 0.07
C THR A 113 2.54 -14.61 0.50
N VAL A 114 3.16 -14.09 1.56
CA VAL A 114 3.00 -12.73 2.08
C VAL A 114 4.37 -12.05 2.08
N VAL A 115 4.46 -10.87 1.46
CA VAL A 115 5.70 -10.09 1.33
C VAL A 115 5.48 -8.71 1.93
N ALA A 116 6.37 -8.24 2.79
CA ALA A 116 6.36 -6.85 3.24
C ALA A 116 6.91 -5.93 2.14
N ALA A 117 6.18 -4.87 1.79
CA ALA A 117 6.70 -3.83 0.93
C ALA A 117 7.88 -3.12 1.60
N THR A 118 8.89 -2.78 0.80
CA THR A 118 10.06 -2.04 1.25
C THR A 118 9.75 -0.55 1.42
N GLN A 119 10.63 0.14 2.13
CA GLN A 119 10.66 1.60 2.13
C GLN A 119 11.69 2.13 1.12
N ARG A 120 12.05 3.41 1.23
CA ARG A 120 12.94 4.11 0.30
C ARG A 120 14.25 3.34 0.09
N ARG A 121 14.70 3.22 -1.16
CA ARG A 121 15.94 2.50 -1.54
C ARG A 121 15.87 0.99 -1.28
N LEU A 122 14.67 0.41 -1.28
CA LEU A 122 14.43 -1.02 -1.06
C LEU A 122 14.84 -1.53 0.34
N GLU A 123 14.95 -0.64 1.32
CA GLU A 123 15.23 -1.03 2.70
C GLU A 123 14.01 -1.69 3.36
N PRO A 124 14.18 -2.59 4.34
CA PRO A 124 13.08 -3.15 5.11
C PRO A 124 12.29 -2.06 5.86
N SER A 125 10.96 -2.17 5.85
CA SER A 125 10.07 -1.29 6.62
C SER A 125 9.57 -2.00 7.89
N LEU A 126 9.80 -1.40 9.07
CA LEU A 126 9.31 -1.94 10.34
C LEU A 126 7.79 -2.13 10.34
N ALA A 127 7.06 -1.08 9.94
CA ALA A 127 5.60 -1.09 9.87
C ALA A 127 5.06 -2.20 8.96
N ASN A 128 5.61 -2.29 7.75
CA ASN A 128 5.18 -3.29 6.76
C ASN A 128 5.58 -4.72 7.20
N THR A 129 6.72 -4.88 7.86
CA THR A 129 7.18 -6.19 8.37
C THR A 129 6.31 -6.68 9.52
N VAL A 130 5.95 -5.81 10.46
CA VAL A 130 5.04 -6.16 11.57
C VAL A 130 3.65 -6.50 11.03
N ALA A 131 3.13 -5.71 10.09
CA ALA A 131 1.87 -6.00 9.42
C ALA A 131 1.93 -7.31 8.63
N ALA A 132 3.02 -7.61 7.93
CA ALA A 132 3.20 -8.88 7.24
C ALA A 132 3.23 -10.07 8.21
N GLY A 133 3.91 -9.92 9.36
CA GLY A 133 3.87 -10.89 10.44
C GLY A 133 2.45 -11.11 10.97
N PHE A 134 1.66 -10.04 11.11
CA PHE A 134 0.26 -10.13 11.52
C PHE A 134 -0.57 -10.92 10.50
N ILE A 135 -0.49 -10.57 9.21
CA ILE A 135 -1.22 -11.26 8.13
C ILE A 135 -0.79 -12.73 8.03
N ALA A 136 0.52 -13.01 8.03
CA ALA A 136 1.06 -14.36 7.96
C ALA A 136 0.61 -15.23 9.15
N LYS A 137 0.63 -14.68 10.38
CA LYS A 137 0.14 -15.36 11.58
C LYS A 137 -1.34 -15.72 11.45
N ARG A 138 -2.17 -14.77 10.99
CA ARG A 138 -3.61 -14.97 10.81
C ARG A 138 -3.92 -15.99 9.72
N LEU A 139 -3.22 -15.94 8.59
CA LEU A 139 -3.34 -16.91 7.51
C LEU A 139 -2.95 -18.32 7.98
N HIS A 140 -1.81 -18.45 8.65
CA HIS A 140 -1.36 -19.73 9.20
C HIS A 140 -2.35 -20.30 10.22
N GLN A 141 -2.94 -19.45 11.08
CA GLN A 141 -4.01 -19.87 11.99
C GLN A 141 -5.26 -20.35 11.24
N ALA A 142 -5.68 -19.65 10.19
CA ALA A 142 -6.86 -20.00 9.41
C ALA A 142 -6.68 -21.30 8.59
N LEU A 143 -5.44 -21.62 8.21
CA LEU A 143 -5.05 -22.91 7.62
C LEU A 143 -4.92 -24.04 8.67
N GLY A 144 -5.36 -23.84 9.91
CA GLY A 144 -5.26 -24.85 10.97
C GLY A 144 -3.82 -25.08 11.46
N LYS A 145 -2.92 -24.12 11.24
CA LYS A 145 -1.47 -24.24 11.47
C LYS A 145 -0.81 -25.37 10.67
N MET A 146 -1.43 -25.77 9.57
CA MET A 146 -0.83 -26.71 8.63
C MET A 146 0.21 -25.97 7.77
N GLY A 147 1.32 -26.63 7.47
CA GLY A 147 2.42 -26.08 6.68
C GLY A 147 3.59 -25.53 7.51
N VAL A 148 4.75 -25.40 6.85
CA VAL A 148 5.98 -24.92 7.46
C VAL A 148 6.16 -23.43 7.16
N LEU A 149 6.23 -22.61 8.21
CA LEU A 149 6.59 -21.20 8.05
C LEU A 149 8.05 -21.09 7.59
N ARG A 150 8.28 -20.28 6.56
CA ARG A 150 9.64 -19.94 6.12
C ARG A 150 10.27 -18.95 7.11
N GLU A 151 11.59 -18.82 7.09
CA GLU A 151 12.36 -17.97 8.00
C GLU A 151 11.84 -16.52 8.06
N GLY A 152 11.52 -15.92 6.91
CA GLY A 152 10.96 -14.58 6.85
C GLY A 152 9.64 -14.44 7.63
N ALA A 153 8.77 -15.46 7.56
CA ALA A 153 7.53 -15.49 8.34
C ALA A 153 7.81 -15.69 9.84
N HIS A 154 8.80 -16.52 10.20
CA HIS A 154 9.24 -16.65 11.60
C HIS A 154 9.76 -15.32 12.16
N LEU A 155 10.62 -14.63 11.43
CA LEU A 155 11.17 -13.34 11.84
C LEU A 155 10.06 -12.29 11.99
N ALA A 156 9.19 -12.14 10.98
CA ALA A 156 8.11 -11.15 11.02
C ALA A 156 7.10 -11.45 12.15
N THR A 157 6.76 -12.72 12.38
CA THR A 157 5.86 -13.11 13.48
C THR A 157 6.51 -13.02 14.86
N ALA A 158 7.83 -13.17 14.96
CA ALA A 158 8.57 -12.90 16.19
C ALA A 158 8.61 -11.40 16.48
N LEU A 159 8.89 -10.57 15.47
CA LEU A 159 8.89 -9.12 15.58
C LEU A 159 7.52 -8.58 16.01
N LEU A 160 6.43 -9.13 15.45
CA LEU A 160 5.06 -8.81 15.88
C LEU A 160 4.84 -8.99 17.39
N LYS A 161 5.49 -9.95 18.04
CA LYS A 161 5.33 -10.17 19.50
C LYS A 161 5.89 -9.01 20.33
N SER A 162 6.81 -8.23 19.77
CA SER A 162 7.38 -7.04 20.41
C SER A 162 6.46 -5.82 20.33
N PHE A 163 5.35 -5.91 19.59
CA PHE A 163 4.38 -4.83 19.41
C PHE A 163 2.95 -5.31 19.70
N PRO A 164 2.53 -5.37 20.99
CA PRO A 164 1.17 -5.75 21.35
C PRO A 164 0.12 -4.82 20.75
N ASP A 165 0.46 -3.53 20.61
CA ASP A 165 -0.32 -2.53 19.89
C ASP A 165 0.28 -2.28 18.49
N PRO A 166 -0.47 -2.52 17.39
CA PRO A 166 -0.01 -2.21 16.04
C PRO A 166 0.46 -0.76 15.87
N GLN A 167 -0.16 0.22 16.56
CA GLN A 167 0.18 1.62 16.44
C GLN A 167 1.61 1.92 16.94
N GLU A 168 2.10 1.22 17.96
CA GLU A 168 3.49 1.36 18.44
C GLU A 168 4.49 1.00 17.33
N SER A 169 4.22 -0.05 16.56
CA SER A 169 5.07 -0.43 15.43
C SER A 169 5.10 0.66 14.34
N LEU A 170 3.97 1.34 14.12
CA LEU A 170 3.88 2.42 13.16
C LEU A 170 4.66 3.63 13.66
N PHE A 171 4.44 4.05 14.90
CA PHE A 171 5.14 5.16 15.53
C PHE A 171 6.67 4.98 15.51
N GLN A 172 7.17 3.77 15.73
CA GLN A 172 8.60 3.48 15.72
C GLN A 172 9.19 3.30 14.30
N SER A 173 8.37 3.19 13.25
CA SER A 173 8.82 3.08 11.86
C SER A 173 9.30 4.41 11.29
N GLU A 174 10.11 4.38 10.23
CA GLU A 174 10.62 5.60 9.59
C GLU A 174 9.50 6.52 9.09
N MET A 175 8.55 5.97 8.33
CA MET A 175 7.38 6.71 7.84
C MET A 175 6.52 7.24 8.99
N GLY A 176 6.31 6.44 10.05
CA GLY A 176 5.51 6.90 11.17
C GLY A 176 6.18 8.02 11.98
N ARG A 177 7.50 7.99 12.15
CA ARG A 177 8.27 9.11 12.72
C ARG A 177 8.16 10.36 11.85
N GLN A 178 8.23 10.22 10.53
CA GLN A 178 8.04 11.34 9.59
C GLN A 178 6.65 11.96 9.74
N LEU A 179 5.59 11.15 9.74
CA LEU A 179 4.21 11.62 9.96
C LEU A 179 4.04 12.29 11.32
N TYR A 180 4.64 11.73 12.38
CA TYR A 180 4.61 12.33 13.70
C TYR A 180 5.28 13.71 13.74
N LEU A 181 6.45 13.87 13.14
CA LEU A 181 7.16 15.15 13.04
C LEU A 181 6.37 16.22 12.27
N LEU A 182 5.53 15.79 11.32
CA LEU A 182 4.61 16.65 10.58
C LEU A 182 3.32 16.95 11.35
N GLY A 183 3.16 16.49 12.59
CA GLY A 183 1.96 16.68 13.40
C GLY A 183 0.78 15.79 12.99
N ARG A 184 1.03 14.73 12.21
CA ARG A 184 0.00 13.86 11.61
C ARG A 184 -0.12 12.52 12.34
N SER A 185 -0.14 12.56 13.68
CA SER A 185 -0.25 11.36 14.52
C SER A 185 -1.56 10.59 14.29
N GLU A 186 -2.62 11.27 13.88
CA GLU A 186 -3.91 10.65 13.54
C GLU A 186 -3.81 9.67 12.37
N GLU A 187 -2.89 9.89 11.43
CA GLU A 187 -2.63 8.93 10.34
C GLU A 187 -2.14 7.59 10.89
N LEU A 188 -1.37 7.59 11.99
CA LEU A 188 -0.90 6.38 12.63
C LEU A 188 -2.06 5.61 13.28
N ALA A 189 -2.97 6.34 13.94
CA ALA A 189 -4.15 5.75 14.56
C ALA A 189 -5.11 5.18 13.51
N LEU A 190 -5.32 5.89 12.39
CA LEU A 190 -6.17 5.41 11.30
C LEU A 190 -5.54 4.20 10.60
N ALA A 191 -4.24 4.22 10.32
CA ALA A 191 -3.55 3.13 9.62
C ALA A 191 -3.38 1.86 10.49
N SER A 192 -3.40 2.00 11.82
CA SER A 192 -3.29 0.86 12.76
C SER A 192 -4.61 0.12 12.99
N LEU A 193 -5.76 0.69 12.59
CA LEU A 193 -7.06 0.05 12.73
C LEU A 193 -7.06 -1.32 12.03
N VAL A 194 -7.57 -2.34 12.72
CA VAL A 194 -7.53 -3.73 12.23
C VAL A 194 -8.88 -4.12 11.66
N SER A 195 -8.90 -4.57 10.40
CA SER A 195 -10.07 -5.19 9.75
C SER A 195 -11.34 -4.34 9.73
N VAL A 196 -11.18 -3.02 9.57
CA VAL A 196 -12.28 -2.05 9.39
C VAL A 196 -12.73 -1.91 7.93
N GLU A 197 -11.99 -2.50 6.99
CA GLU A 197 -12.28 -2.47 5.54
C GLU A 197 -12.47 -3.88 4.98
N GLY A 198 -13.36 -3.99 3.98
CA GLY A 198 -13.68 -5.24 3.28
C GLY A 198 -13.00 -5.41 1.92
N VAL A 199 -12.33 -4.37 1.41
CA VAL A 199 -11.73 -4.37 0.06
C VAL A 199 -10.29 -4.90 0.11
N VAL A 200 -9.96 -5.80 -0.81
CA VAL A 200 -8.57 -6.24 -1.06
C VAL A 200 -8.16 -5.77 -2.46
N PRO A 201 -7.40 -4.66 -2.57
CA PRO A 201 -6.92 -4.16 -3.86
C PRO A 201 -6.08 -5.21 -4.58
N ARG A 202 -6.22 -5.30 -5.90
CA ARG A 202 -5.48 -6.23 -6.75
C ARG A 202 -4.72 -5.50 -7.85
N LEU A 203 -3.44 -5.82 -8.02
CA LEU A 203 -2.62 -5.31 -9.10
C LEU A 203 -3.12 -5.91 -10.43
N LYS A 204 -3.89 -5.15 -11.21
CA LYS A 204 -4.51 -5.62 -12.46
C LYS A 204 -3.74 -5.23 -13.70
N GLN A 205 -3.00 -4.12 -13.66
CA GLN A 205 -2.29 -3.61 -14.82
C GLN A 205 -0.96 -3.00 -14.42
N VAL A 206 0.05 -3.22 -15.26
CA VAL A 206 1.29 -2.44 -15.27
C VAL A 206 1.34 -1.69 -16.59
N ARG A 207 1.60 -0.38 -16.54
CA ARG A 207 1.80 0.44 -17.74
C ARG A 207 3.26 0.88 -17.80
N VAL A 208 3.90 0.58 -18.93
CA VAL A 208 5.21 1.13 -19.26
C VAL A 208 5.01 2.50 -19.90
N LEU A 209 5.62 3.52 -19.30
CA LEU A 209 5.69 4.87 -19.83
C LEU A 209 7.05 4.99 -20.54
N GLU A 210 7.02 4.72 -21.84
CA GLU A 210 8.23 4.61 -22.66
C GLU A 210 8.96 5.96 -22.75
N ALA A 211 10.28 5.92 -22.52
CA ALA A 211 11.13 7.09 -22.53
C ALA A 211 11.07 7.85 -23.85
N LYS A 212 11.07 7.12 -24.96
CA LYS A 212 11.04 7.67 -26.32
C LYS A 212 9.73 8.38 -26.62
N VAL A 213 8.60 7.87 -26.11
CA VAL A 213 7.26 8.44 -26.36
C VAL A 213 7.04 9.71 -25.54
N TYR A 214 7.47 9.71 -24.27
CA TYR A 214 7.15 10.78 -23.32
C TYR A 214 8.34 11.73 -23.00
N GLY A 215 9.42 11.63 -23.77
CA GLY A 215 10.64 12.42 -23.57
C GLY A 215 11.25 12.26 -22.18
N LEU A 216 11.32 11.03 -21.68
CA LEU A 216 11.91 10.70 -20.37
C LEU A 216 13.36 10.26 -20.53
N THR A 217 14.15 10.35 -19.45
CA THR A 217 15.54 9.84 -19.46
C THR A 217 15.63 8.32 -19.43
N LYS A 218 14.57 7.65 -18.95
CA LYS A 218 14.42 6.19 -18.91
C LYS A 218 12.95 5.84 -18.76
N ASP A 219 12.60 4.60 -19.10
CA ASP A 219 11.25 4.09 -18.94
C ASP A 219 10.79 4.20 -17.49
N ARG A 220 9.51 4.47 -17.32
CA ARG A 220 8.84 4.54 -16.01
C ARG A 220 7.66 3.60 -16.00
N PHE A 221 7.19 3.26 -14.81
CA PHE A 221 6.10 2.31 -14.64
C PHE A 221 4.98 2.93 -13.79
N GLY A 222 3.75 2.58 -14.16
CA GLY A 222 2.57 2.77 -13.34
C GLY A 222 1.95 1.42 -12.98
N PHE A 223 1.43 1.31 -11.76
CA PHE A 223 0.85 0.07 -11.24
C PHE A 223 -0.61 0.32 -10.85
N CYS A 224 -1.57 -0.30 -11.53
CA CYS A 224 -2.99 -0.07 -11.31
C CYS A 224 -3.59 -1.13 -10.39
N PHE A 225 -4.17 -0.68 -9.29
CA PHE A 225 -5.01 -1.48 -8.42
C PHE A 225 -6.50 -1.28 -8.71
N GLN A 226 -7.26 -2.36 -8.63
CA GLN A 226 -8.73 -2.35 -8.67
C GLN A 226 -9.29 -3.27 -7.59
N VAL A 227 -10.60 -3.17 -7.31
CA VAL A 227 -11.28 -4.10 -6.40
C VAL A 227 -11.15 -5.53 -6.95
N GLY A 228 -10.76 -6.45 -6.07
CA GLY A 228 -10.43 -7.85 -6.41
C GLY A 228 -11.58 -8.84 -6.38
#